data_AF-A0A2K3J719-F1
#
_entry.id   AF-A0A2K3J719-F1
#
_cell.length_a   1.000
_cell.length_b   1.000
_cell.length_c   1.000
_cell.angle_alpha   90.00
_cell.angle_beta   90.00
_cell.angle_gamma   90.00
#
_symmetry.space_group_name_H-M   'P 1'
#
loop_
_entity.id
_entity.type
_entity.pdbx_description
1 polymer ?
#
loop_
_entity_poly.entity_id
_entity_poly.type
_entity_poly.pdbx_seq_one_letter_code
_entity_poly.pdbx_strand_id
1 'polypeptide(L)'
;GFELIANASVDVKNPKKNLPRAFYTSVLFVIGLYILISFVTVGNLSVGDIVAAKDYALAQSARPFLGNGGFILIAIAALFSTSSAINATLYGTARVSYIIAKDGELPKILDRKVWNRPIEGLIITMIITLFIANFFDLSSISVMGSAGFLLIFAAVNAANVKLYKETMSRRWISIFGTMACLVAFMVLLWQRSLSHPSNLILLVVMIGFSFIIEIIYKKITGRIIQPIYKIKNPNK
;
A
#
# COMPACT_ATOMS: atom_id res chain seq x y z
N GLY A 1 -3.90 -0.36 -0.37
CA GLY A 1 -5.24 -0.81 0.04
C GLY A 1 -6.14 -1.07 -1.15
N PHE A 2 -6.78 -0.03 -1.70
CA PHE A 2 -7.66 -0.17 -2.86
C PHE A 2 -6.94 -0.66 -4.12
N GLU A 3 -5.61 -0.47 -4.25
CA GLU A 3 -4.86 -1.03 -5.39
C GLU A 3 -4.89 -2.55 -5.45
N LEU A 4 -5.16 -3.24 -4.33
CA LEU A 4 -5.35 -4.69 -4.33
C LEU A 4 -6.54 -5.11 -5.21
N ILE A 5 -7.55 -4.25 -5.36
CA ILE A 5 -8.68 -4.46 -6.29
C ILE A 5 -8.17 -4.47 -7.73
N ALA A 6 -7.22 -3.59 -8.07
CA ALA A 6 -6.60 -3.57 -9.40
C ALA A 6 -5.79 -4.85 -9.66
N ASN A 7 -5.06 -5.34 -8.66
CA ASN A 7 -4.31 -6.59 -8.76
C ASN A 7 -5.22 -7.80 -9.02
N ALA A 8 -6.44 -7.78 -8.49
CA ALA A 8 -7.44 -8.83 -8.71
C ALA A 8 -8.29 -8.64 -9.99
N SER A 9 -8.08 -7.58 -10.76
CA SER A 9 -8.98 -7.13 -11.84
C SER A 9 -9.29 -8.18 -12.91
N VAL A 10 -8.35 -9.07 -13.21
CA VAL A 10 -8.50 -10.12 -14.23
C VAL A 10 -9.53 -11.19 -13.83
N ASP A 11 -9.75 -11.39 -12.52
CA ASP A 11 -10.69 -12.39 -12.01
C ASP A 11 -12.08 -11.78 -11.72
N VAL A 12 -12.23 -10.46 -11.89
CA VAL A 12 -13.48 -9.75 -11.61
C VAL A 12 -14.47 -9.98 -12.75
N LYS A 13 -15.62 -10.58 -12.44
CA LYS A 13 -16.75 -10.66 -13.38
C LYS A 13 -17.15 -9.26 -13.84
N ASN A 14 -17.28 -9.03 -15.15
CA ASN A 14 -17.65 -7.73 -15.74
C ASN A 14 -16.82 -6.54 -15.23
N PRO A 15 -15.49 -6.54 -15.46
CA PRO A 15 -14.56 -5.59 -14.84
C PRO A 15 -14.88 -4.14 -15.20
N LYS A 16 -15.34 -3.86 -16.43
CA LYS A 16 -15.74 -2.51 -16.89
C LYS A 16 -16.81 -1.87 -16.00
N LYS A 17 -17.69 -2.65 -15.38
CA LYS A 17 -18.79 -2.17 -14.53
C LYS A 17 -18.47 -2.34 -13.05
N ASN A 18 -17.83 -3.45 -12.68
CA ASN A 18 -17.63 -3.82 -11.28
C ASN A 18 -16.39 -3.19 -10.65
N LEU A 19 -15.30 -2.96 -11.41
CA LEU A 19 -14.11 -2.29 -10.87
C LEU A 19 -14.41 -0.85 -10.45
N PRO A 20 -15.02 0.03 -11.30
CA PRO A 20 -15.31 1.39 -10.87
C PRO A 20 -16.22 1.43 -9.63
N ARG A 21 -17.24 0.57 -9.59
CA ARG A 21 -18.14 0.45 -8.43
C ARG A 21 -17.36 0.08 -7.18
N ALA A 22 -16.53 -0.97 -7.25
CA ALA A 22 -15.72 -1.41 -6.11
C ALA A 22 -14.78 -0.30 -5.61
N PHE A 23 -14.12 0.44 -6.51
CA PHE A 23 -13.27 1.57 -6.12
C PHE A 23 -14.07 2.68 -5.43
N TYR A 24 -15.15 3.19 -6.04
CA TYR A 24 -15.90 4.30 -5.47
C TYR A 24 -16.61 3.92 -4.17
N THR A 25 -17.24 2.75 -4.10
CA THR A 25 -17.94 2.33 -2.88
C THR A 25 -16.98 2.07 -1.74
N SER A 26 -15.83 1.43 -1.98
CA SER A 26 -14.84 1.18 -0.94
C SER A 26 -14.25 2.49 -0.40
N VAL A 27 -13.86 3.42 -1.27
CA VAL A 27 -13.27 4.71 -0.84
C VAL A 27 -14.28 5.54 -0.06
N LEU A 28 -15.49 5.72 -0.58
CA LEU A 28 -16.53 6.52 0.10
C LEU A 28 -16.94 5.90 1.44
N PHE A 29 -17.08 4.57 1.49
CA PHE A 29 -17.40 3.87 2.73
C PHE A 29 -16.30 4.05 3.78
N VAL A 30 -15.02 3.87 3.40
CA VAL A 30 -13.89 4.02 4.32
C VAL A 30 -13.74 5.46 4.81
N ILE A 31 -13.98 6.46 3.96
CA ILE A 31 -14.00 7.87 4.39
C ILE A 31 -15.04 8.08 5.49
N GLY A 32 -16.28 7.63 5.27
CA GLY A 32 -17.34 7.74 6.28
C GLY A 32 -16.98 7.02 7.58
N LEU A 33 -16.41 5.82 7.46
CA LEU A 33 -15.98 5.03 8.61
C LEU A 33 -14.86 5.71 9.40
N TYR A 34 -13.87 6.30 8.74
CA TYR A 34 -12.77 7.02 9.41
C TYR A 34 -13.24 8.30 10.10
N ILE A 35 -14.19 9.03 9.51
CA ILE A 35 -14.82 10.18 10.17
C ILE A 35 -15.56 9.72 11.44
N LEU A 36 -16.34 8.64 11.36
CA LEU A 36 -17.07 8.11 12.50
C LEU A 36 -16.12 7.63 13.63
N ILE A 37 -15.07 6.90 13.28
CA ILE A 37 -14.04 6.46 14.22
C ILE A 37 -13.38 7.66 14.90
N SER A 38 -13.02 8.69 14.13
CA SER A 38 -12.40 9.90 14.68
C SER A 38 -13.34 10.64 15.62
N PHE A 39 -14.62 10.78 15.23
CA PHE A 39 -15.66 11.40 16.05
C PHE A 39 -15.85 10.66 17.38
N VAL A 40 -15.99 9.33 17.35
CA VAL A 40 -16.14 8.50 18.56
C VAL A 40 -14.89 8.60 19.44
N THR A 41 -13.69 8.55 18.85
CA THR A 41 -12.43 8.57 19.61
C THR A 41 -12.23 9.91 20.33
N VAL A 42 -12.38 11.03 19.62
CA VAL A 42 -12.23 12.38 20.19
C VAL A 42 -13.37 12.72 21.14
N GLY A 43 -14.57 12.18 20.93
CA GLY A 43 -15.71 12.37 21.82
C GLY A 43 -15.62 11.62 23.15
N ASN A 44 -14.85 10.52 23.21
CA ASN A 44 -14.77 9.66 24.40
C ASN A 44 -13.46 9.77 25.18
N LEU A 45 -12.38 10.28 24.58
CA LEU A 45 -11.06 10.34 25.20
C LEU A 45 -10.51 11.77 25.19
N SER A 46 -9.77 12.13 26.24
CA SER A 46 -8.96 13.34 26.24
C SER A 46 -7.80 13.20 25.24
N VAL A 47 -7.25 14.32 24.78
CA VAL A 47 -6.07 14.30 23.88
C VAL A 47 -4.89 13.54 24.52
N GLY A 48 -4.70 13.69 25.84
CA GLY A 48 -3.67 12.96 26.59
C GLY A 48 -3.88 11.45 26.55
N ASP A 49 -5.11 10.98 26.73
CA ASP A 49 -5.45 9.55 26.69
C ASP A 49 -5.29 8.98 25.27
N ILE A 50 -5.64 9.75 24.25
CA ILE A 50 -5.43 9.35 22.84
C ILE A 50 -3.94 9.18 22.55
N VAL A 51 -3.10 10.11 23.01
CA VAL A 51 -1.63 10.04 22.82
C VAL A 51 -1.04 8.86 23.60
N ALA A 52 -1.48 8.64 24.84
CA ALA A 52 -1.03 7.52 25.66
C ALA A 52 -1.42 6.16 25.05
N ALA A 53 -2.60 6.07 24.44
CA ALA A 53 -3.13 4.86 23.81
C ALA A 53 -3.00 4.85 22.28
N LYS A 54 -2.07 5.63 21.68
CA LYS A 54 -1.99 5.87 20.23
C LYS A 54 -2.00 4.61 19.36
N ASP A 55 -1.46 3.50 19.85
CA ASP A 55 -1.35 2.24 19.10
C ASP A 55 -2.65 1.42 19.11
N TYR A 56 -3.60 1.75 19.99
CA TYR A 56 -4.88 1.06 20.17
C TYR A 56 -6.02 2.01 20.54
N ALA A 57 -5.94 3.28 20.10
CA ALA A 57 -6.81 4.36 20.56
C ALA A 57 -8.30 4.07 20.34
N LEU A 58 -8.66 3.39 19.25
CA LEU A 58 -10.05 2.99 19.00
C LEU A 58 -10.56 1.98 20.05
N ALA A 59 -9.78 0.96 20.39
CA ALA A 59 -10.16 0.02 21.45
C ALA A 59 -10.26 0.74 22.80
N GLN A 60 -9.31 1.63 23.09
CA GLN A 60 -9.33 2.44 24.31
C GLN A 60 -10.58 3.33 24.36
N SER A 61 -11.00 3.91 23.23
CA SER A 61 -12.16 4.79 23.16
C SER A 61 -13.47 4.08 23.48
N ALA A 62 -13.51 2.74 23.42
CA ALA A 62 -14.68 1.95 23.80
C ALA A 62 -14.80 1.69 25.31
N ARG A 63 -13.71 1.83 26.08
CA ARG A 63 -13.76 1.60 27.54
C ARG A 63 -14.78 2.48 28.26
N PRO A 64 -14.88 3.79 27.99
CA PRO A 64 -15.80 4.67 28.71
C PRO A 64 -17.28 4.30 28.59
N PHE A 65 -17.70 3.70 27.46
CA PHE A 65 -19.11 3.43 27.19
C PHE A 65 -19.49 1.94 27.09
N LEU A 66 -18.53 1.04 26.81
CA LEU A 66 -18.73 -0.42 26.77
C LEU A 66 -17.92 -1.18 27.84
N GLY A 67 -17.17 -0.47 28.68
CA GLY A 67 -16.32 -1.08 29.70
C GLY A 67 -15.20 -1.95 29.13
N ASN A 68 -14.65 -2.82 29.97
CA ASN A 68 -13.56 -3.73 29.58
C ASN A 68 -14.00 -4.76 28.53
N GLY A 69 -15.28 -5.16 28.53
CA GLY A 69 -15.84 -6.07 27.52
C GLY A 69 -15.77 -5.48 26.11
N GLY A 70 -16.17 -4.21 25.94
CA GLY A 70 -16.07 -3.52 24.65
C GLY A 70 -14.63 -3.33 24.17
N PHE A 71 -13.71 -3.01 25.09
CA PHE A 71 -12.28 -2.95 24.77
C PHE A 71 -11.77 -4.26 24.18
N ILE A 72 -12.04 -5.39 24.86
CA ILE A 72 -11.59 -6.72 24.42
C ILE A 72 -12.23 -7.07 23.07
N LEU A 73 -13.53 -6.79 22.91
CA LEU A 73 -14.24 -7.06 21.66
C LEU A 73 -13.61 -6.30 20.48
N ILE A 74 -13.35 -5.00 20.63
CA ILE A 74 -12.73 -4.20 19.56
C ILE A 74 -11.29 -4.64 19.32
N ALA A 75 -10.53 -4.98 20.36
CA ALA A 75 -9.17 -5.48 20.20
C ALA A 75 -9.15 -6.79 19.39
N ILE A 76 -10.02 -7.74 19.70
CA ILE A 76 -10.15 -9.00 18.96
C ILE A 76 -10.59 -8.73 17.51
N ALA A 77 -11.58 -7.86 17.30
CA ALA A 77 -12.02 -7.48 15.96
C ALA A 77 -10.89 -6.83 15.14
N ALA A 78 -10.07 -6.00 15.76
CA ALA A 78 -8.89 -5.39 15.13
C ALA A 78 -7.85 -6.47 14.75
N LEU A 79 -7.60 -7.46 15.60
CA LEU A 79 -6.68 -8.57 15.28
C LEU A 79 -7.16 -9.39 14.06
N PHE A 80 -8.44 -9.74 13.99
CA PHE A 80 -9.00 -10.43 12.82
C PHE A 80 -8.96 -9.57 11.57
N SER A 81 -9.28 -8.27 11.70
CA SER A 81 -9.22 -7.31 10.59
C SER A 81 -7.79 -7.17 10.03
N THR A 82 -6.80 -6.97 10.90
CA THR A 82 -5.39 -6.87 10.49
C THR A 82 -4.88 -8.18 9.89
N SER A 83 -5.25 -9.34 10.45
CA SER A 83 -4.89 -10.65 9.88
C SER A 83 -5.47 -10.84 8.46
N SER A 84 -6.72 -10.43 8.25
CA SER A 84 -7.37 -10.44 6.93
C SER A 84 -6.67 -9.51 5.95
N ALA A 85 -6.30 -8.30 6.39
CA ALA A 85 -5.58 -7.32 5.56
C ALA A 85 -4.18 -7.82 5.16
N ILE A 86 -3.45 -8.48 6.06
CA ILE A 86 -2.17 -9.13 5.75
C ILE A 86 -2.37 -10.21 4.68
N ASN A 87 -3.35 -11.09 4.85
CA ASN A 87 -3.64 -12.15 3.89
C ASN A 87 -3.99 -11.59 2.49
N ALA A 88 -4.82 -10.55 2.42
CA ALA A 88 -5.15 -9.88 1.17
C ALA A 88 -3.92 -9.24 0.50
N THR A 89 -3.03 -8.67 1.30
CA THR A 89 -1.78 -8.04 0.82
C THR A 89 -0.82 -9.09 0.27
N LEU A 90 -0.66 -10.23 0.95
CA LEU A 90 0.16 -11.35 0.48
C LEU A 90 -0.38 -11.91 -0.84
N TYR A 91 -1.70 -12.06 -0.96
CA TYR A 91 -2.33 -12.48 -2.22
C TYR A 91 -2.04 -11.51 -3.36
N GLY A 92 -2.22 -10.21 -3.15
CA GLY A 92 -1.94 -9.18 -4.15
C GLY A 92 -0.46 -9.14 -4.56
N THR A 93 0.45 -9.20 -3.57
CA THR A 93 1.90 -9.13 -3.78
C THR A 93 2.43 -10.35 -4.54
N ALA A 94 1.96 -11.56 -4.20
CA ALA A 94 2.33 -12.78 -4.89
C ALA A 94 1.94 -12.73 -6.38
N ARG A 95 0.77 -12.17 -6.68
CA ARG A 95 0.28 -12.04 -8.06
C ARG A 95 1.09 -11.02 -8.86
N VAL A 96 1.35 -9.84 -8.29
CA VAL A 96 2.19 -8.82 -8.94
C VAL A 96 3.60 -9.35 -9.17
N SER A 97 4.19 -9.99 -8.17
CA SER A 97 5.53 -10.61 -8.28
C SER A 97 5.56 -11.69 -9.37
N TYR A 98 4.52 -12.51 -9.50
CA TYR A 98 4.42 -13.50 -10.56
C TYR A 98 4.34 -12.87 -11.97
N ILE A 99 3.56 -11.80 -12.13
CA ILE A 99 3.46 -11.08 -13.42
C ILE A 99 4.82 -10.48 -13.77
N ILE A 100 5.45 -9.77 -12.83
CA ILE A 100 6.78 -9.18 -13.00
C ILE A 100 7.81 -10.27 -13.34
N ALA A 101 7.84 -11.41 -12.63
CA ALA A 101 8.75 -12.52 -12.93
C ALA A 101 8.52 -13.10 -14.33
N LYS A 102 7.26 -13.32 -14.72
CA LYS A 102 6.88 -13.85 -16.04
C LYS A 102 7.24 -12.91 -17.19
N ASP A 103 7.16 -11.60 -16.95
CA ASP A 103 7.58 -10.57 -17.92
C ASP A 103 9.12 -10.43 -17.98
N GLY A 104 9.86 -11.32 -17.31
CA GLY A 104 11.32 -11.32 -17.26
C GLY A 104 11.88 -10.27 -16.31
N GLU A 105 11.05 -9.72 -15.42
CA GLU A 105 11.37 -8.60 -14.54
C GLU A 105 11.90 -8.94 -13.15
N LEU A 106 12.05 -10.22 -12.80
CA LEU A 106 12.69 -10.68 -11.57
C LEU A 106 13.77 -11.74 -11.81
N PRO A 107 14.73 -11.93 -10.88
CA PRO A 107 15.78 -12.95 -11.01
C PRO A 107 15.18 -14.33 -11.26
N LYS A 108 15.74 -15.12 -12.18
CA LYS A 108 15.27 -16.48 -12.52
C LYS A 108 15.16 -17.43 -11.31
N ILE A 109 15.84 -17.12 -10.21
CA ILE A 109 15.72 -17.86 -8.95
C ILE A 109 14.34 -17.66 -8.31
N LEU A 110 13.69 -16.50 -8.47
CA LEU A 110 12.31 -16.25 -8.04
C LEU A 110 11.24 -16.81 -9.00
N ASP A 111 11.66 -17.30 -10.16
CA ASP A 111 10.80 -18.01 -11.14
C ASP A 111 10.72 -19.52 -10.84
N ARG A 112 11.48 -20.03 -9.85
CA ARG A 112 11.44 -21.45 -9.48
C ARG A 112 10.15 -21.78 -8.75
N LYS A 113 9.23 -22.34 -9.52
CA LYS A 113 7.98 -22.92 -9.02
C LYS A 113 8.26 -24.17 -8.18
N VAL A 114 8.21 -24.05 -6.87
CA VAL A 114 7.88 -25.20 -6.00
C VAL A 114 6.36 -25.25 -5.91
N TRP A 115 5.73 -26.31 -6.43
CA TRP A 115 4.28 -26.49 -6.42
C TRP A 115 3.45 -25.44 -7.19
N ASN A 116 3.98 -24.88 -8.28
CA ASN A 116 3.27 -23.89 -9.11
C ASN A 116 2.86 -22.62 -8.31
N ARG A 117 3.52 -22.36 -7.16
CA ARG A 117 3.33 -21.18 -6.30
C ARG A 117 4.70 -20.56 -5.97
N PRO A 118 4.81 -19.22 -5.85
CA PRO A 118 6.07 -18.53 -5.59
C PRO A 118 6.46 -18.60 -4.09
N ILE A 119 6.82 -19.79 -3.60
CA ILE A 119 7.12 -20.02 -2.18
C ILE A 119 8.39 -19.26 -1.74
N GLU A 120 9.40 -19.13 -2.60
CA GLU A 120 10.67 -18.47 -2.27
C GLU A 120 10.49 -16.97 -2.03
N GLY A 121 9.71 -16.30 -2.89
CA GLY A 121 9.36 -14.88 -2.69
C GLY A 121 8.55 -14.64 -1.42
N LEU A 122 7.67 -15.58 -1.06
CA LEU A 122 6.92 -15.52 0.19
C LEU A 122 7.84 -15.64 1.42
N ILE A 123 8.81 -16.56 1.41
CA ILE A 123 9.78 -16.73 2.50
C ILE A 123 10.65 -15.48 2.66
N ILE A 124 11.16 -14.92 1.56
CA ILE A 124 11.96 -13.69 1.60
C ILE A 124 11.12 -12.54 2.18
N THR A 125 9.88 -12.38 1.69
CA THR A 125 8.96 -11.35 2.19
C THR A 125 8.66 -11.55 3.68
N MET A 126 8.45 -12.79 4.13
CA MET A 126 8.23 -13.12 5.53
C MET A 126 9.43 -12.75 6.40
N ILE A 127 10.65 -13.13 6.01
CA ILE A 127 11.87 -12.82 6.76
C ILE A 127 12.07 -11.31 6.88
N ILE A 128 11.92 -10.57 5.77
CA ILE A 128 12.03 -9.11 5.76
C ILE A 128 10.94 -8.48 6.63
N THR A 129 9.70 -8.97 6.53
CA THR A 129 8.56 -8.45 7.33
C THR A 129 8.79 -8.67 8.82
N LEU A 130 9.23 -9.87 9.23
CA LEU A 130 9.55 -10.17 10.63
C LEU A 130 10.71 -9.32 11.13
N PHE A 131 11.75 -9.12 10.31
CA PHE A 131 12.84 -8.22 10.67
C PHE A 131 12.34 -6.79 10.88
N ILE A 132 11.59 -6.23 9.93
CA ILE A 132 11.07 -4.87 10.07
C ILE A 132 10.14 -4.75 11.27
N ALA A 133 9.23 -5.71 11.48
CA ALA A 133 8.24 -5.67 12.56
C ALA A 133 8.85 -5.79 13.97
N ASN A 134 10.02 -6.42 14.12
CA ASN A 134 10.67 -6.58 15.43
C ASN A 134 11.68 -5.47 15.74
N PHE A 135 12.25 -4.81 14.72
CA PHE A 135 13.32 -3.82 14.90
C PHE A 135 12.87 -2.36 14.69
N PHE A 136 11.70 -2.12 14.09
CA PHE A 136 11.19 -0.78 13.81
C PHE A 136 9.86 -0.52 14.51
N ASP A 137 9.64 0.72 14.94
CA ASP A 137 8.36 1.12 15.54
C ASP A 137 7.25 1.30 14.49
N LEU A 138 5.99 1.22 14.95
CA LEU A 138 4.82 1.35 14.10
C LEU A 138 4.80 2.69 13.34
N SER A 139 5.30 3.76 13.98
CA SER A 139 5.37 5.09 13.37
C SER A 139 6.30 5.12 12.16
N SER A 140 7.51 4.54 12.27
CA SER A 140 8.46 4.45 11.17
C SER A 140 7.96 3.59 10.03
N ILE A 141 7.38 2.43 10.37
CA ILE A 141 6.81 1.52 9.37
C ILE A 141 5.68 2.22 8.59
N SER A 142 4.79 2.93 9.29
CA SER A 142 3.68 3.67 8.68
C SER A 142 4.16 4.80 7.76
N VAL A 143 5.19 5.57 8.17
CA VAL A 143 5.78 6.64 7.37
C VAL A 143 6.43 6.08 6.09
N MET A 144 7.22 5.02 6.22
CA MET A 144 7.87 4.35 5.09
C MET A 144 6.85 3.79 4.09
N GLY A 145 5.83 3.08 4.59
CA GLY A 145 4.75 2.54 3.76
C GLY A 145 3.97 3.65 3.03
N SER A 146 3.58 4.70 3.75
CA SER A 146 2.84 5.83 3.18
C SER A 146 3.66 6.56 2.11
N ALA A 147 4.94 6.83 2.38
CA ALA A 147 5.87 7.40 1.42
C ALA A 147 5.98 6.54 0.15
N GLY A 148 6.17 5.23 0.31
CA GLY A 148 6.24 4.29 -0.81
C GLY A 148 4.98 4.32 -1.68
N PHE A 149 3.80 4.23 -1.07
CA PHE A 149 2.53 4.29 -1.81
C PHE A 149 2.32 5.64 -2.51
N LEU A 150 2.65 6.77 -1.86
CA LEU A 150 2.53 8.09 -2.47
C LEU A 150 3.43 8.24 -3.71
N LEU A 151 4.67 7.75 -3.63
CA LEU A 151 5.60 7.77 -4.76
C LEU A 151 5.13 6.86 -5.90
N ILE A 152 4.66 5.65 -5.59
CA ILE A 152 4.10 4.72 -6.58
C ILE A 152 2.88 5.35 -7.26
N PHE A 153 1.94 5.92 -6.50
CA PHE A 153 0.75 6.55 -7.06
C PHE A 153 1.08 7.81 -7.86
N ALA A 154 2.05 8.62 -7.44
CA ALA A 154 2.54 9.74 -8.23
C ALA A 154 3.10 9.26 -9.58
N ALA A 155 3.93 8.21 -9.58
CA ALA A 155 4.51 7.64 -10.78
C ALA A 155 3.44 7.04 -11.72
N VAL A 156 2.49 6.27 -11.19
CA VAL A 156 1.38 5.68 -11.96
C VAL A 156 0.50 6.77 -12.58
N ASN A 157 0.15 7.81 -11.82
CA ASN A 157 -0.63 8.93 -12.35
C ASN A 157 0.15 9.70 -13.42
N ALA A 158 1.45 9.96 -13.21
CA ALA A 158 2.30 10.65 -14.17
C ALA A 158 2.45 9.84 -15.47
N ALA A 159 2.63 8.51 -15.37
CA ALA A 159 2.61 7.63 -16.53
C ALA A 159 1.27 7.72 -17.27
N ASN A 160 0.14 7.73 -16.54
CA ASN A 160 -1.19 7.86 -17.14
C ASN A 160 -1.41 9.23 -17.81
N VAL A 161 -0.74 10.30 -17.36
CA VAL A 161 -0.76 11.60 -18.07
C VAL A 161 -0.18 11.46 -19.48
N LYS A 162 0.88 10.68 -19.65
CA LYS A 162 1.50 10.40 -20.95
C LYS A 162 0.64 9.43 -21.78
N LEU A 163 0.03 8.45 -21.11
CA LEU A 163 -0.76 7.36 -21.72
C LEU A 163 -2.27 7.65 -21.83
N TYR A 164 -2.72 8.86 -21.53
CA TYR A 164 -4.16 9.15 -21.31
C TYR A 164 -5.06 8.76 -22.49
N LYS A 165 -4.53 8.82 -23.73
CA LYS A 165 -5.26 8.44 -24.95
C LYS A 165 -5.53 6.93 -25.01
N GLU A 166 -4.60 6.13 -24.52
CA GLU A 166 -4.68 4.66 -24.55
C GLU A 166 -5.51 4.12 -23.40
N THR A 167 -5.43 4.77 -22.23
CA THR A 167 -6.21 4.39 -21.05
C THR A 167 -7.64 4.95 -21.08
N MET A 168 -8.00 5.70 -22.13
CA MET A 168 -9.29 6.40 -22.25
C MET A 168 -9.59 7.29 -21.03
N SER A 169 -8.52 7.84 -20.42
CA SER A 169 -8.58 8.65 -19.21
C SER A 169 -8.62 10.14 -19.55
N ARG A 170 -9.16 10.96 -18.65
CA ARG A 170 -9.06 12.42 -18.76
C ARG A 170 -7.71 12.86 -18.20
N ARG A 171 -6.86 13.45 -19.06
CA ARG A 171 -5.50 13.89 -18.71
C ARG A 171 -5.45 14.74 -17.44
N TRP A 172 -6.38 15.68 -17.26
CA TRP A 172 -6.41 16.57 -16.11
C TRP A 172 -6.60 15.84 -14.78
N ILE A 173 -7.37 14.74 -14.75
CA ILE A 173 -7.58 13.93 -13.54
C ILE A 173 -6.27 13.29 -13.11
N SER A 174 -5.48 12.79 -14.06
CA SER A 174 -4.17 12.18 -13.79
C SER A 174 -3.11 13.22 -13.40
N ILE A 175 -3.16 14.43 -13.95
CA ILE A 175 -2.32 15.54 -13.51
C ILE A 175 -2.65 15.89 -12.06
N PHE A 176 -3.94 16.07 -11.74
CA PHE A 176 -4.39 16.36 -10.39
C PHE A 176 -3.97 15.25 -9.40
N GLY A 177 -4.16 13.98 -9.77
CA GLY A 177 -3.73 12.84 -8.95
C GLY A 177 -2.22 12.84 -8.68
N THR A 178 -1.41 13.15 -9.70
CA THR A 178 0.05 13.28 -9.55
C THR A 178 0.40 14.38 -8.57
N MET A 179 -0.16 15.58 -8.76
CA MET A 179 0.09 16.74 -7.89
C MET A 179 -0.37 16.49 -6.45
N ALA A 180 -1.55 15.89 -6.27
CA ALA A 180 -2.08 15.56 -4.94
C ALA A 180 -1.16 14.56 -4.20
N CYS A 181 -0.64 13.54 -4.90
CA CYS A 181 0.32 12.60 -4.30
C CYS A 181 1.62 13.30 -3.91
N LEU A 182 2.16 14.17 -4.77
CA LEU A 182 3.38 14.93 -4.48
C LEU A 182 3.19 15.91 -3.31
N VAL A 183 2.08 16.65 -3.28
CA VAL A 183 1.77 17.56 -2.17
C VAL A 183 1.62 16.79 -0.86
N ALA A 184 0.86 15.68 -0.85
CA ALA A 184 0.72 14.83 0.34
C ALA A 184 2.07 14.25 0.80
N PHE A 185 2.94 13.88 -0.14
CA PHE A 185 4.30 13.42 0.17
C PHE A 185 5.15 14.54 0.79
N MET A 186 5.10 15.75 0.24
CA MET A 186 5.80 16.91 0.80
C MET A 186 5.28 17.29 2.20
N VAL A 187 3.97 17.23 2.42
CA VAL A 187 3.35 17.46 3.74
C VAL A 187 3.81 16.39 4.74
N LEU A 188 3.87 15.12 4.33
CA LEU A 188 4.38 14.03 5.16
C LEU A 188 5.85 14.26 5.55
N LEU A 189 6.71 14.66 4.60
CA LEU A 189 8.11 15.00 4.88
C LEU A 189 8.23 16.19 5.82
N TRP A 190 7.44 17.25 5.58
CA TRP A 190 7.42 18.45 6.41
C TRP A 190 7.02 18.13 7.85
N GLN A 191 5.88 17.44 8.04
CA GLN A 191 5.40 17.07 9.36
C GLN A 191 6.40 16.15 10.08
N ARG A 192 6.99 15.19 9.36
CA ARG A 192 7.94 14.26 9.98
C ARG A 192 9.25 14.93 10.36
N SER A 193 9.72 15.91 9.57
CA SER A 193 10.89 16.73 9.89
C SER A 193 10.74 17.43 11.24
N LEU A 194 9.55 17.97 11.51
CA LEU A 194 9.27 18.69 12.77
C LEU A 194 9.13 17.75 13.97
N SER A 195 8.55 16.56 13.79
CA SER A 195 8.26 15.67 14.93
C SER A 195 9.38 14.68 15.26
N HIS A 196 9.96 14.03 14.26
CA HIS A 196 10.95 12.96 14.43
C HIS A 196 11.87 12.87 13.20
N PRO A 197 12.92 13.70 13.13
CA PRO A 197 13.78 13.82 11.95
C PRO A 197 14.56 12.54 11.62
N SER A 198 14.80 11.67 12.60
CA SER A 198 15.46 10.36 12.40
C SER A 198 14.74 9.47 11.37
N ASN A 199 13.41 9.56 11.28
CA ASN A 199 12.63 8.78 10.31
C ASN A 199 12.85 9.22 8.86
N LEU A 200 13.29 10.46 8.62
CA LEU A 200 13.61 10.90 7.27
C LEU A 200 14.83 10.17 6.72
N ILE A 201 15.81 9.87 7.58
CA ILE A 201 16.98 9.07 7.22
C ILE A 201 16.52 7.67 6.81
N LEU A 202 15.59 7.06 7.56
CA LEU A 202 15.04 5.74 7.21
C LEU A 202 14.35 5.74 5.84
N LEU A 203 13.60 6.80 5.53
CA LEU A 203 12.95 6.95 4.23
C LEU A 203 13.99 7.08 3.10
N VAL A 204 15.04 7.89 3.28
CA VAL A 204 16.12 8.03 2.31
C VAL A 204 16.86 6.70 2.13
N VAL A 205 17.16 5.99 3.22
CA VAL A 205 17.78 4.66 3.18
C VAL A 205 16.89 3.66 2.46
N MET A 206 15.58 3.63 2.74
CA MET A 206 14.64 2.72 2.07
C MET A 206 14.58 2.98 0.56
N ILE A 207 14.44 4.24 0.16
CA ILE A 207 14.39 4.61 -1.27
C ILE A 207 15.74 4.30 -1.93
N GLY A 208 16.85 4.71 -1.32
CA GLY A 208 18.20 4.45 -1.81
C GLY A 208 18.48 2.96 -1.96
N PHE A 209 18.12 2.16 -0.96
CA PHE A 209 18.26 0.71 -1.00
C PHE A 209 17.44 0.08 -2.14
N SER A 210 16.23 0.58 -2.39
CA SER A 210 15.38 0.12 -3.50
C SER A 210 16.04 0.39 -4.86
N PHE A 211 16.60 1.59 -5.07
CA PHE A 211 17.36 1.90 -6.29
C PHE A 211 18.66 1.12 -6.41
N ILE A 212 19.37 0.89 -5.30
CA ILE A 212 20.61 0.09 -5.27
C ILE A 212 20.31 -1.34 -5.71
N ILE A 213 19.25 -1.96 -5.16
CA ILE A 213 18.81 -3.30 -5.58
C ILE A 213 18.56 -3.34 -7.08
N GLU A 214 17.81 -2.37 -7.61
CA GLU A 214 17.49 -2.32 -9.05
C GLU A 214 18.76 -2.15 -9.91
N ILE A 215 19.68 -1.28 -9.52
CA ILE A 215 20.94 -1.05 -10.24
C ILE A 215 21.81 -2.31 -10.22
N ILE A 216 21.99 -2.95 -9.07
CA ILE A 216 22.76 -4.19 -8.92
C ILE A 216 22.11 -5.28 -9.76
N TYR A 217 20.79 -5.42 -9.68
CA TYR A 217 20.05 -6.42 -10.42
C TYR A 217 20.22 -6.24 -11.93
N LYS A 218 20.05 -5.02 -12.44
CA LYS A 218 20.25 -4.68 -13.85
C LYS A 218 21.69 -4.94 -14.31
N LYS A 219 22.69 -4.63 -13.48
CA LYS A 219 24.11 -4.85 -13.78
C LYS A 219 24.47 -6.33 -13.85
N ILE A 220 23.91 -7.16 -12.96
CA ILE A 220 24.16 -8.62 -12.94
C ILE A 220 23.45 -9.31 -14.10
N THR A 221 22.24 -8.87 -14.45
CA THR A 221 21.40 -9.56 -15.45
C THR A 221 21.54 -9.03 -16.87
N GLY A 222 22.18 -7.87 -17.07
CA GLY A 222 22.29 -7.22 -18.39
C GLY A 222 20.92 -6.77 -18.94
N ARG A 223 19.92 -6.64 -18.07
CA ARG A 223 18.52 -6.46 -18.43
C ARG A 223 18.26 -5.11 -19.11
N ILE A 224 17.58 -5.16 -20.25
CA ILE A 224 17.04 -4.00 -20.97
C ILE A 224 15.52 -4.05 -20.83
N ILE A 225 14.93 -2.99 -20.27
CA ILE A 225 13.46 -2.87 -20.15
C ILE A 225 12.90 -2.76 -21.57
N GLN A 226 12.22 -3.81 -22.03
CA GLN A 226 11.53 -3.76 -23.32
C GLN A 226 10.22 -2.97 -23.13
N PRO A 227 9.92 -1.98 -23.97
CA PRO A 227 8.64 -1.29 -23.88
C PRO A 227 7.50 -2.28 -24.16
N ILE A 228 6.70 -2.59 -23.14
CA ILE A 228 5.48 -3.41 -23.25
C ILE A 228 4.42 -2.58 -23.95
N TYR A 229 4.59 -2.36 -25.25
CA TYR A 229 3.67 -1.59 -26.08
C TYR A 229 2.98 -2.49 -27.11
N LYS A 230 2.15 -3.40 -26.61
CA LYS A 230 1.07 -4.03 -27.39
C LYS A 230 -0.20 -4.09 -26.53
N ILE A 231 -0.74 -2.93 -26.17
CA ILE A 231 -2.14 -2.86 -25.76
C ILE A 231 -2.95 -3.12 -27.03
N LYS A 232 -3.39 -4.37 -27.21
CA LYS A 232 -4.27 -4.76 -28.30
C LYS A 232 -5.55 -3.92 -28.16
N ASN A 233 -5.87 -3.15 -29.19
CA ASN A 233 -7.05 -2.30 -29.24
C ASN A 233 -8.29 -3.12 -28.84
N PRO A 234 -9.05 -2.76 -27.79
CA PRO A 234 -10.19 -3.54 -27.32
C PRO A 234 -11.37 -3.60 -28.31
N ASN A 235 -11.23 -2.98 -29.49
CA ASN A 235 -12.13 -3.04 -30.63
C ASN A 235 -11.62 -3.95 -31.77
N LYS A 236 -10.64 -4.83 -31.53
CA LYS A 236 -10.22 -5.91 -32.43
C LYS A 236 -10.03 -7.24 -31.69
#